data_AF-A0A8B8C037-F1
#
_entry.id   AF-A0A8B8C037-F1
#
_cell.length_a   1.000
_cell.length_b   1.000
_cell.length_c   1.000
_cell.angle_alpha   90.00
_cell.angle_beta   90.00
_cell.angle_gamma   90.00
#
_symmetry.space_group_name_H-M   'P 1'
#
loop_
_entity.id
_entity.type
_entity.pdbx_description
1 polymer ?
#
loop_
_entity_poly.entity_id
_entity_poly.type
_entity_poly.pdbx_seq_one_letter_code
_entity_poly.pdbx_strand_id
1 'polypeptide(L)'
;MTYLYIFLGVSVSIAYDNVALNKPTYQQHRFLGLSEDLVDASNAVDGLKSNLSVWGGQCVISGNKMQTATWWVNLTSILSIHHITIYYRTGNVEWGSHNGFTGRFLGFSVFVSNSTDKSDGTLCFKDTNFTLKTIPPVLNITCLLHGQYVIYYNERLPGVTYPDGYSTHAYNELCELEVYGCPEPGYYGSNCSIPCPDPNCRYCHLETGTCQICEPGYEGHRCESECQQGKYGYRCEMTCGQCEDNKNCDRSNGTCLRGCKQGYLGEDCKYCENRHYGEGCNIICGHCLNNAYCHHESGACLLGCEPGYHGKLCKSCK
;
A
#
# COMPACT_ATOMS: atom_id res chain seq x y z
N MET A 1 -23.10 45.73 -37.67
CA MET A 1 -22.51 45.59 -36.33
C MET A 1 -22.29 44.10 -36.12
N THR A 2 -21.09 43.61 -36.44
CA THR A 2 -20.74 42.19 -36.32
C THR A 2 -19.64 42.11 -35.28
N TYR A 3 -19.93 41.55 -34.12
CA TYR A 3 -18.96 41.38 -33.04
C TYR A 3 -18.11 40.15 -33.31
N LEU A 4 -16.79 40.35 -33.36
CA LEU A 4 -15.80 39.27 -33.43
C LEU A 4 -15.48 38.84 -32.00
N TYR A 5 -15.94 37.65 -31.60
CA TYR A 5 -15.58 37.05 -30.32
C TYR A 5 -14.28 36.25 -30.49
N ILE A 6 -13.20 36.75 -29.89
CA ILE A 6 -11.93 36.04 -29.79
C ILE A 6 -11.98 35.20 -28.52
N PHE A 7 -12.15 33.88 -28.67
CA PHE A 7 -11.93 32.93 -27.58
C PHE A 7 -10.42 32.73 -27.42
N LEU A 8 -9.84 33.36 -26.39
CA LEU A 8 -8.51 33.01 -25.90
C LEU A 8 -8.64 31.68 -25.15
N GLY A 9 -8.35 30.57 -25.85
CA GLY A 9 -8.21 29.26 -25.22
C GLY A 9 -7.01 29.28 -24.27
N VAL A 10 -7.26 29.35 -22.96
CA VAL A 10 -6.24 29.11 -21.96
C VAL A 10 -5.95 27.61 -21.96
N SER A 11 -4.83 27.20 -22.55
CA SER A 11 -4.32 25.85 -22.38
C SER A 11 -3.80 25.72 -20.95
N VAL A 12 -4.57 25.09 -20.06
CA VAL A 12 -4.08 24.71 -18.74
C VAL A 12 -3.07 23.58 -18.95
N SER A 13 -1.78 23.88 -18.82
CA SER A 13 -0.75 22.85 -18.76
C SER A 13 -0.83 22.16 -17.40
N ILE A 14 -0.99 20.85 -17.41
CA ILE A 14 -0.97 20.03 -16.21
C ILE A 14 0.49 19.65 -15.94
N ALA A 15 1.04 20.05 -14.79
CA ALA A 15 2.40 19.76 -14.35
C ALA A 15 2.39 18.76 -13.18
N TYR A 16 2.16 17.48 -13.51
CA TYR A 16 2.43 16.37 -12.60
C TYR A 16 3.80 15.76 -12.90
N ASP A 17 4.49 15.27 -11.87
CA ASP A 17 5.79 14.62 -12.01
C ASP A 17 5.64 13.11 -12.18
N ASN A 18 6.53 12.49 -12.97
CA ASN A 18 6.66 11.03 -12.97
C ASN A 18 7.35 10.59 -11.66
N VAL A 19 6.56 10.35 -10.62
CA VAL A 19 7.03 9.98 -9.28
C VAL A 19 7.58 8.55 -9.19
N ALA A 20 7.43 7.74 -10.24
CA ALA A 20 8.00 6.38 -10.32
C ALA A 20 9.41 6.34 -10.92
N LEU A 21 9.88 7.41 -11.56
CA LEU A 21 11.18 7.45 -12.24
C LEU A 21 12.33 7.09 -11.27
N ASN A 22 13.12 6.08 -11.64
CA ASN A 22 14.25 5.52 -10.90
C ASN A 22 13.91 5.08 -9.46
N LYS A 23 12.64 4.73 -9.19
CA LYS A 23 12.22 4.23 -7.88
C LYS A 23 12.51 2.73 -7.75
N PRO A 24 12.62 2.20 -6.50
CA PRO A 24 12.80 0.78 -6.27
C PRO A 24 11.67 -0.06 -6.83
N THR A 25 12.00 -1.20 -7.43
CA THR A 25 11.05 -2.08 -8.10
C THR A 25 11.24 -3.54 -7.73
N TYR A 26 10.26 -4.34 -8.09
CA TYR A 26 10.31 -5.80 -7.97
C TYR A 26 9.55 -6.43 -9.14
N GLN A 27 10.00 -7.61 -9.55
CA GLN A 27 9.26 -8.45 -10.47
C GLN A 27 9.22 -9.89 -9.98
N GLN A 28 8.05 -10.51 -10.13
CA GLN A 28 7.84 -11.92 -9.90
C GLN A 28 8.31 -12.71 -11.12
N HIS A 29 8.99 -13.84 -10.88
CA HIS A 29 9.43 -14.78 -11.92
C HIS A 29 10.23 -14.12 -13.05
N ARG A 30 11.32 -13.40 -12.75
CA ARG A 30 12.22 -12.86 -13.79
C ARG A 30 12.73 -13.95 -14.74
N PHE A 31 12.84 -13.65 -16.04
CA PHE A 31 13.43 -14.55 -17.02
C PHE A 31 14.94 -14.74 -16.76
N LEU A 32 15.38 -15.99 -16.61
CA LEU A 32 16.77 -16.33 -16.24
C LEU A 32 17.67 -16.68 -17.43
N GLY A 33 17.15 -16.62 -18.66
CA GLY A 33 17.90 -17.01 -19.86
C GLY A 33 18.70 -15.87 -20.52
N LEU A 34 18.77 -14.70 -19.89
CA LEU A 34 19.48 -13.51 -20.36
C LEU A 34 20.26 -12.86 -19.22
N SER A 35 21.15 -11.93 -19.56
CA SER A 35 21.86 -11.13 -18.57
C SER A 35 20.89 -10.23 -17.79
N GLU A 36 21.24 -9.94 -16.54
CA GLU A 36 20.38 -9.24 -15.58
C GLU A 36 19.97 -7.84 -16.05
N ASP A 37 20.90 -7.09 -16.64
CA ASP A 37 20.69 -5.77 -17.21
C ASP A 37 19.62 -5.74 -18.30
N LEU A 38 19.44 -6.83 -19.05
CA LEU A 38 18.45 -6.89 -20.13
C LEU A 38 17.01 -7.11 -19.64
N VAL A 39 16.85 -7.55 -18.39
CA VAL A 39 15.57 -8.05 -17.88
C VAL A 39 15.21 -7.51 -16.50
N ASP A 40 16.01 -6.60 -15.93
CA ASP A 40 15.87 -6.10 -14.57
C ASP A 40 14.52 -5.42 -14.33
N ALA A 41 14.02 -5.45 -13.08
CA ALA A 41 12.73 -4.87 -12.75
C ALA A 41 12.73 -3.33 -12.89
N SER A 42 13.88 -2.69 -12.71
CA SER A 42 14.07 -1.24 -12.81
C SER A 42 13.99 -0.72 -14.24
N ASN A 43 14.16 -1.58 -15.24
CA ASN A 43 14.04 -1.22 -16.66
C ASN A 43 12.65 -0.68 -17.04
N ALA A 44 11.61 -0.88 -16.22
CA ALA A 44 10.29 -0.30 -16.46
C ALA A 44 10.10 1.09 -15.81
N VAL A 45 11.11 1.64 -15.14
CA VAL A 45 11.02 2.98 -14.52
C VAL A 45 12.30 3.79 -14.75
N ASP A 46 13.09 3.46 -15.77
CA ASP A 46 14.36 4.14 -16.06
C ASP A 46 14.19 5.33 -17.02
N GLY A 47 12.99 5.52 -17.58
CA GLY A 47 12.68 6.59 -18.53
C GLY A 47 12.96 6.23 -19.99
N LEU A 48 13.56 5.07 -20.27
CA LEU A 48 14.02 4.68 -21.60
C LEU A 48 12.94 3.92 -22.38
N LYS A 49 12.62 4.42 -23.58
CA LYS A 49 11.53 3.88 -24.43
C LYS A 49 11.92 3.79 -25.91
N SER A 50 13.21 3.85 -26.21
CA SER A 50 13.73 3.92 -27.58
C SER A 50 13.89 2.56 -28.25
N ASN A 51 14.05 1.49 -27.46
CA ASN A 51 14.23 0.13 -27.95
C ASN A 51 13.39 -0.85 -27.11
N LEU A 52 12.16 -1.09 -27.56
CA LEU A 52 11.15 -1.94 -26.91
C LEU A 52 11.34 -3.43 -27.25
N SER A 53 12.54 -3.82 -27.70
CA SER A 53 12.94 -5.22 -27.83
C SER A 53 13.70 -5.68 -26.60
N VAL A 54 13.79 -6.99 -26.40
CA VAL A 54 14.54 -7.54 -25.26
C VAL A 54 16.02 -7.16 -25.29
N TRP A 55 16.59 -6.96 -26.47
CA TRP A 55 17.99 -6.55 -26.64
C TRP A 55 18.20 -5.07 -26.36
N GLY A 56 17.14 -4.30 -26.16
CA GLY A 56 17.23 -2.91 -25.76
C GLY A 56 17.62 -2.72 -24.29
N GLY A 57 17.33 -3.73 -23.45
CA GLY A 57 17.50 -3.60 -22.00
C GLY A 57 16.61 -2.53 -21.36
N GLN A 58 15.47 -2.22 -21.99
CA GLN A 58 14.53 -1.18 -21.56
C GLN A 58 13.16 -1.80 -21.24
N CYS A 59 13.13 -3.10 -20.94
CA CYS A 59 11.89 -3.78 -20.58
C CYS A 59 12.16 -4.81 -19.49
N VAL A 60 11.20 -4.97 -18.58
CA VAL A 60 11.16 -6.12 -17.67
C VAL A 60 10.78 -7.35 -18.48
N ILE A 61 11.29 -8.53 -18.12
CA ILE A 61 10.96 -9.76 -18.84
C ILE A 61 10.62 -10.86 -17.84
N SER A 62 9.33 -11.17 -17.72
CA SER A 62 8.85 -12.31 -16.94
C SER A 62 9.19 -13.65 -17.59
N GLY A 63 9.30 -14.67 -16.77
CA GLY A 63 9.53 -16.05 -17.12
C GLY A 63 8.38 -16.65 -17.91
N ASN A 64 8.71 -17.63 -18.74
CA ASN A 64 7.72 -18.34 -19.52
C ASN A 64 6.93 -19.35 -18.67
N LYS A 65 5.71 -19.65 -19.12
CA LYS A 65 4.83 -20.69 -18.54
C LYS A 65 4.35 -20.44 -17.11
N MET A 66 4.36 -19.18 -16.65
CA MET A 66 3.87 -18.81 -15.33
C MET A 66 2.37 -18.52 -15.33
N GLN A 67 1.71 -18.82 -14.21
CA GLN A 67 0.28 -18.54 -14.02
C GLN A 67 0.02 -17.12 -13.54
N THR A 68 1.00 -16.49 -12.91
CA THR A 68 0.91 -15.11 -12.44
C THR A 68 2.14 -14.34 -12.84
N ALA A 69 1.98 -13.05 -13.13
CA ALA A 69 3.07 -12.13 -13.32
C ALA A 69 2.76 -10.85 -12.55
N THR A 70 3.56 -10.60 -11.52
CA THR A 70 3.46 -9.40 -10.68
C THR A 70 4.68 -8.54 -10.92
N TRP A 71 4.48 -7.24 -11.01
CA TRP A 71 5.54 -6.24 -10.95
C TRP A 71 5.05 -5.08 -10.10
N TRP A 72 5.92 -4.46 -9.33
CA TRP A 72 5.56 -3.24 -8.60
C TRP A 72 6.72 -2.26 -8.52
N VAL A 73 6.35 -0.99 -8.33
CA VAL A 73 7.24 0.12 -7.99
C VAL A 73 6.88 0.66 -6.61
N ASN A 74 7.89 0.94 -5.79
CA ASN A 74 7.77 1.58 -4.47
C ASN A 74 8.06 3.07 -4.61
N LEU A 75 7.03 3.91 -4.49
CA LEU A 75 7.11 5.37 -4.56
C LEU A 75 7.80 6.00 -3.35
N THR A 76 8.31 5.20 -2.40
CA THR A 76 9.06 5.57 -1.17
C THR A 76 8.25 6.25 -0.08
N SER A 77 7.11 6.85 -0.43
CA SER A 77 6.10 7.40 0.47
C SER A 77 4.72 7.20 -0.14
N ILE A 78 3.66 7.38 0.66
CA ILE A 78 2.31 7.42 0.12
C ILE A 78 2.14 8.75 -0.62
N LEU A 79 1.89 8.68 -1.92
CA LEU A 79 1.76 9.84 -2.81
C LEU A 79 0.38 9.87 -3.48
N SER A 80 0.00 11.06 -3.90
CA SER A 80 -1.23 11.36 -4.64
C SER A 80 -1.01 11.07 -6.12
N ILE A 81 -1.69 10.05 -6.65
CA ILE A 81 -1.58 9.60 -8.04
C ILE A 81 -2.71 10.24 -8.86
N HIS A 82 -2.37 10.74 -10.06
CA HIS A 82 -3.33 11.23 -11.02
C HIS A 82 -3.63 10.20 -12.11
N HIS A 83 -2.57 9.72 -12.75
CA HIS A 83 -2.67 8.76 -13.84
C HIS A 83 -1.40 7.93 -13.96
N ILE A 84 -1.54 6.78 -14.60
CA ILE A 84 -0.47 5.83 -14.84
C ILE A 84 -0.40 5.61 -16.35
N THR A 85 0.80 5.68 -16.92
CA THR A 85 1.05 5.40 -18.32
C THR A 85 1.87 4.12 -18.43
N ILE A 86 1.37 3.14 -19.19
CA ILE A 86 2.05 1.87 -19.40
C ILE A 86 2.50 1.77 -20.86
N TYR A 87 3.78 1.52 -21.06
CA TYR A 87 4.38 1.16 -22.33
C TYR A 87 4.68 -0.33 -22.30
N TYR A 88 4.01 -1.09 -23.17
CA TYR A 88 4.22 -2.54 -23.25
C TYR A 88 5.30 -2.89 -24.26
N ARG A 89 5.92 -4.06 -24.08
CA ARG A 89 6.88 -4.60 -25.04
C ARG A 89 6.24 -4.82 -26.42
N THR A 90 6.79 -4.15 -27.43
CA THR A 90 6.36 -4.30 -28.83
C THR A 90 7.35 -5.13 -29.65
N GLY A 91 8.58 -5.31 -29.16
CA GLY A 91 9.67 -5.92 -29.92
C GLY A 91 10.20 -5.04 -31.05
N ASN A 92 9.90 -3.74 -31.05
CA ASN A 92 10.11 -2.81 -32.18
C ASN A 92 9.39 -3.25 -33.46
N VAL A 93 8.30 -4.01 -33.33
CA VAL A 93 7.42 -4.40 -34.42
C VAL A 93 6.13 -3.61 -34.31
N GLU A 94 5.48 -3.33 -35.45
CA GLU A 94 4.18 -2.69 -35.48
C GLU A 94 3.19 -3.36 -34.51
N TRP A 95 2.45 -2.54 -33.76
CA TRP A 95 1.51 -3.02 -32.76
C TRP A 95 0.15 -3.35 -33.39
N GLY A 96 -0.46 -4.46 -32.96
CA GLY A 96 -1.76 -4.90 -33.42
C GLY A 96 -1.90 -6.41 -33.37
N SER A 97 -2.93 -6.95 -34.04
CA SER A 97 -3.31 -8.37 -33.90
C SER A 97 -2.26 -9.39 -34.36
N HIS A 98 -1.27 -8.96 -35.15
CA HIS A 98 -0.18 -9.82 -35.63
C HIS A 98 1.08 -9.72 -34.77
N ASN A 99 1.12 -8.80 -33.81
CA ASN A 99 2.23 -8.66 -32.89
C ASN A 99 2.16 -9.79 -31.84
N GLY A 100 3.26 -10.53 -31.69
CA GLY A 100 3.33 -11.71 -30.81
C GLY A 100 3.20 -11.40 -29.32
N PHE A 101 3.24 -10.13 -28.91
CA PHE A 101 3.16 -9.70 -27.51
C PHE A 101 1.75 -9.20 -27.13
N THR A 102 0.90 -8.84 -28.09
CA THR A 102 -0.39 -8.19 -27.81
C THR A 102 -1.30 -9.00 -26.89
N GLY A 103 -1.41 -10.32 -27.12
CA GLY A 103 -2.22 -11.20 -26.27
C GLY A 103 -1.68 -11.37 -24.84
N ARG A 104 -0.40 -11.05 -24.61
CA ARG A 104 0.23 -11.14 -23.28
C ARG A 104 -0.20 -10.00 -22.35
N PHE A 105 -0.54 -8.84 -22.93
CA PHE A 105 -0.99 -7.68 -22.18
C PHE A 105 -2.46 -7.78 -21.77
N LEU A 106 -3.28 -8.58 -22.45
CA LEU A 106 -4.71 -8.69 -22.16
C LEU A 106 -4.99 -9.26 -20.76
N GLY A 107 -6.02 -8.69 -20.10
CA GLY A 107 -6.56 -9.15 -18.81
C GLY A 107 -5.82 -8.68 -17.57
N PHE A 108 -4.81 -7.82 -17.73
CA PHE A 108 -4.03 -7.31 -16.61
C PHE A 108 -4.86 -6.39 -15.70
N SER A 109 -4.33 -6.16 -14.50
CA SER A 109 -4.90 -5.28 -13.49
C SER A 109 -3.80 -4.40 -12.92
N VAL A 110 -4.18 -3.21 -12.47
CA VAL A 110 -3.30 -2.27 -11.76
C VAL A 110 -3.93 -1.97 -10.41
N PHE A 111 -3.14 -2.08 -9.35
CA PHE A 111 -3.53 -1.75 -7.99
C PHE A 111 -2.66 -0.64 -7.44
N VAL A 112 -3.24 0.16 -6.54
CA VAL A 112 -2.52 1.11 -5.70
C VAL A 112 -2.62 0.62 -4.26
N SER A 113 -1.49 0.42 -3.59
CA SER A 113 -1.43 -0.18 -2.24
C SER A 113 -0.45 0.55 -1.33
N ASN A 114 -0.59 0.36 -0.02
CA ASN A 114 0.38 0.78 0.99
C ASN A 114 1.30 -0.37 1.43
N SER A 115 1.10 -1.56 0.88
CA SER A 115 1.94 -2.74 1.09
C SER A 115 2.36 -3.32 -0.26
N THR A 116 3.24 -4.32 -0.23
CA THR A 116 3.63 -5.08 -1.42
C THR A 116 2.58 -6.14 -1.83
N ASP A 117 1.54 -6.35 -1.01
CA ASP A 117 0.43 -7.25 -1.34
C ASP A 117 -0.68 -6.46 -2.05
N LYS A 118 -1.06 -6.93 -3.24
CA LYS A 118 -2.15 -6.35 -4.02
C LYS A 118 -3.52 -6.47 -3.32
N SER A 119 -3.69 -7.45 -2.43
CA SER A 119 -4.96 -7.68 -1.73
C SER A 119 -5.27 -6.63 -0.67
N ASP A 120 -4.25 -5.92 -0.18
CA ASP A 120 -4.40 -4.74 0.69
C ASP A 120 -4.69 -3.46 -0.12
N GLY A 121 -4.57 -3.53 -1.45
CA GLY A 121 -4.65 -2.39 -2.35
C GLY A 121 -6.05 -2.11 -2.89
N THR A 122 -6.20 -0.94 -3.49
CA THR A 122 -7.39 -0.56 -4.25
C THR A 122 -7.16 -0.85 -5.74
N LEU A 123 -8.14 -1.47 -6.39
CA LEU A 123 -8.11 -1.70 -7.84
C LEU A 123 -8.22 -0.36 -8.58
N CYS A 124 -7.15 0.02 -9.26
CA CYS A 124 -7.09 1.21 -10.09
C CYS A 124 -7.64 0.94 -11.49
N PHE A 125 -7.28 -0.20 -12.08
CA PHE A 125 -7.71 -0.58 -13.41
C PHE A 125 -7.76 -2.09 -13.58
N LYS A 126 -8.74 -2.58 -14.33
CA LYS A 126 -8.81 -3.97 -14.79
C LYS A 126 -9.18 -3.98 -16.26
N ASP A 127 -8.31 -4.57 -17.08
CA ASP A 127 -8.67 -4.88 -18.45
C ASP A 127 -9.73 -6.00 -18.47
N THR A 128 -10.89 -5.66 -19.03
CA THR A 128 -12.01 -6.58 -19.29
C THR A 128 -12.52 -6.46 -20.72
N ASN A 129 -12.05 -5.47 -21.49
CA ASN A 129 -12.68 -5.03 -22.73
C ASN A 129 -11.73 -5.07 -23.93
N PHE A 130 -10.43 -5.06 -23.70
CA PHE A 130 -9.50 -5.06 -24.81
C PHE A 130 -9.45 -6.40 -25.54
N THR A 131 -9.14 -6.31 -26.83
CA THR A 131 -8.91 -7.43 -27.74
C THR A 131 -7.57 -7.23 -28.42
N LEU A 132 -7.10 -8.24 -29.16
CA LEU A 132 -5.90 -8.14 -30.00
C LEU A 132 -5.91 -6.96 -30.99
N LYS A 133 -7.08 -6.41 -31.34
CA LYS A 133 -7.22 -5.30 -32.28
C LYS A 133 -7.36 -3.94 -31.59
N THR A 134 -7.81 -3.91 -30.34
CA THR A 134 -8.24 -2.67 -29.67
C THR A 134 -7.30 -2.24 -28.55
N ILE A 135 -6.47 -3.14 -28.02
CA ILE A 135 -5.46 -2.74 -27.01
C ILE A 135 -4.43 -1.82 -27.66
N PRO A 136 -4.12 -0.64 -27.09
CA PRO A 136 -3.08 0.24 -27.61
C PRO A 136 -1.68 -0.22 -27.13
N PRO A 137 -0.59 0.20 -27.82
CA PRO A 137 0.78 -0.09 -27.39
C PRO A 137 1.20 0.72 -26.15
N VAL A 138 0.55 1.86 -25.95
CA VAL A 138 0.70 2.75 -24.79
C VAL A 138 -0.67 3.00 -24.22
N LEU A 139 -0.84 2.76 -22.92
CA LEU A 139 -2.11 2.90 -22.25
C LEU A 139 -2.01 3.93 -21.13
N ASN A 140 -2.90 4.93 -21.18
CA ASN A 140 -3.07 5.92 -20.12
C ASN A 140 -4.27 5.52 -19.26
N ILE A 141 -4.04 5.35 -17.96
CA ILE A 141 -5.03 4.95 -16.96
C ILE A 141 -5.20 6.11 -15.98
N THR A 142 -6.37 6.74 -15.98
CA THR A 142 -6.73 7.70 -14.91
C THR A 142 -6.90 6.96 -13.59
N CYS A 143 -6.21 7.43 -12.54
CA CYS A 143 -6.09 6.73 -11.27
C CYS A 143 -5.96 7.74 -10.12
N LEU A 144 -7.08 8.28 -9.63
CA LEU A 144 -7.11 9.32 -8.61
C LEU A 144 -7.06 8.74 -7.18
N LEU A 145 -5.99 8.00 -6.89
CA LEU A 145 -5.79 7.26 -5.63
C LEU A 145 -4.54 7.74 -4.90
N HIS A 146 -4.43 7.40 -3.61
CA HIS A 146 -3.22 7.58 -2.82
C HIS A 146 -2.61 6.23 -2.49
N GLY A 147 -1.30 6.10 -2.64
CA GLY A 147 -0.60 4.89 -2.24
C GLY A 147 0.91 4.99 -2.37
N GLN A 148 1.60 4.01 -1.78
CA GLN A 148 3.05 3.89 -1.87
C GLN A 148 3.49 2.95 -2.99
N TYR A 149 2.68 1.95 -3.33
CA TYR A 149 3.00 0.96 -4.34
C TYR A 149 2.02 1.05 -5.49
N VAL A 150 2.55 1.04 -6.71
CA VAL A 150 1.77 0.75 -7.92
C VAL A 150 2.11 -0.66 -8.37
N ILE A 151 1.11 -1.52 -8.42
CA ILE A 151 1.27 -2.96 -8.64
C ILE A 151 0.58 -3.34 -9.95
N TYR A 152 1.37 -3.75 -10.94
CA TYR A 152 0.89 -4.44 -12.12
C TYR A 152 0.71 -5.93 -11.81
N TYR A 153 -0.45 -6.48 -12.17
CA TYR A 153 -0.76 -7.89 -11.96
C TYR A 153 -1.46 -8.51 -13.16
N ASN A 154 -0.96 -9.64 -13.62
CA ASN A 154 -1.58 -10.44 -14.67
C ASN A 154 -1.66 -11.91 -14.24
N GLU A 155 -2.72 -12.61 -14.65
CA GLU A 155 -3.00 -13.97 -14.21
C GLU A 155 -3.60 -14.85 -15.31
N ARG A 156 -3.29 -16.14 -15.25
CA ARG A 156 -3.84 -17.24 -16.04
C ARG A 156 -4.05 -18.44 -15.10
N LEU A 157 -5.13 -18.39 -14.34
CA LEU A 157 -5.44 -19.35 -13.29
C LEU A 157 -5.89 -20.71 -13.85
N PRO A 158 -5.51 -21.83 -13.23
CA PRO A 158 -5.98 -23.16 -13.61
C PRO A 158 -7.50 -23.29 -13.54
N GLY A 159 -8.11 -23.92 -14.55
CA GLY A 159 -9.55 -24.15 -14.59
C GLY A 159 -10.40 -22.93 -14.95
N VAL A 160 -9.78 -21.78 -15.22
CA VAL A 160 -10.47 -20.58 -15.71
C VAL A 160 -10.36 -20.49 -17.22
N THR A 161 -11.49 -20.28 -17.90
CA THR A 161 -11.53 -19.98 -19.32
C THR A 161 -11.37 -18.48 -19.53
N TYR A 162 -10.26 -18.07 -20.14
CA TYR A 162 -10.01 -16.68 -20.50
C TYR A 162 -10.56 -16.36 -21.91
N PRO A 163 -10.90 -15.10 -22.20
CA PRO A 163 -11.40 -14.69 -23.51
C PRO A 163 -10.41 -14.98 -24.66
N ASP A 164 -10.95 -15.07 -25.88
CA ASP A 164 -10.15 -15.29 -27.08
C ASP A 164 -9.07 -14.22 -27.26
N GLY A 165 -7.88 -14.66 -27.69
CA GLY A 165 -6.71 -13.81 -27.93
C GLY A 165 -5.82 -13.60 -26.71
N TYR A 166 -6.25 -13.96 -25.51
CA TYR A 166 -5.41 -13.94 -24.33
C TYR A 166 -4.28 -14.97 -24.49
N SER A 167 -3.07 -14.60 -24.04
CA SER A 167 -1.97 -15.56 -23.91
C SER A 167 -2.35 -16.71 -22.97
N THR A 168 -1.78 -17.89 -23.18
CA THR A 168 -2.00 -19.05 -22.30
C THR A 168 -1.31 -18.93 -20.93
N HIS A 169 -0.37 -18.01 -20.79
CA HIS A 169 0.40 -17.77 -19.57
C HIS A 169 0.44 -16.27 -19.25
N ALA A 170 0.72 -15.93 -17.99
CA ALA A 170 0.75 -14.55 -17.53
C ALA A 170 2.12 -13.91 -17.75
N TYR A 171 2.12 -12.62 -18.12
CA TYR A 171 3.32 -11.84 -18.41
C TYR A 171 3.21 -10.41 -17.87
N ASN A 172 4.34 -9.84 -17.45
CA ASN A 172 4.44 -8.43 -17.08
C ASN A 172 5.02 -7.59 -18.23
N GLU A 173 6.16 -7.98 -18.82
CA GLU A 173 6.77 -7.44 -20.05
C GLU A 173 6.57 -5.93 -20.32
N LEU A 174 6.67 -5.13 -19.26
CA LEU A 174 6.56 -3.67 -19.28
C LEU A 174 7.88 -3.07 -19.76
N CYS A 175 7.83 -2.14 -20.71
CA CYS A 175 9.00 -1.35 -21.08
C CYS A 175 9.07 0.00 -20.37
N GLU A 176 7.93 0.52 -19.92
CA GLU A 176 7.90 1.64 -18.99
C GLU A 176 6.55 1.64 -18.27
N LEU A 177 6.56 2.00 -16.99
CA LEU A 177 5.39 2.35 -16.22
C LEU A 177 5.65 3.69 -15.51
N GLU A 178 5.03 4.74 -16.03
CA GLU A 178 5.13 6.08 -15.48
C GLU A 178 3.95 6.30 -14.53
N VAL A 179 4.22 6.88 -13.36
CA VAL A 179 3.19 7.24 -12.38
C VAL A 179 3.22 8.74 -12.23
N TYR A 180 2.19 9.42 -12.72
CA TYR A 180 2.10 10.87 -12.65
C TYR A 180 1.23 11.29 -11.48
N GLY A 181 1.77 12.18 -10.65
CA GLY A 181 1.10 12.65 -9.45
C GLY A 181 1.81 13.84 -8.81
N CYS A 182 1.50 14.09 -7.55
CA CYS A 182 2.23 15.08 -6.75
C CYS A 182 3.42 14.43 -6.04
N PRO A 183 4.62 15.04 -6.11
CA PRO A 183 5.83 14.49 -5.49
C PRO A 183 5.79 14.54 -3.97
N GLU A 184 4.96 15.42 -3.40
CA GLU A 184 4.77 15.60 -1.97
C GLU A 184 3.29 15.48 -1.60
N PRO A 185 2.97 14.92 -0.42
CA PRO A 185 1.61 14.87 0.10
C PRO A 185 1.10 16.26 0.50
N GLY A 186 -0.20 16.40 0.72
CA GLY A 186 -0.80 17.63 1.22
C GLY A 186 -1.00 18.73 0.18
N TYR A 187 -0.79 18.45 -1.11
CA TYR A 187 -1.03 19.40 -2.20
C TYR A 187 -1.91 18.80 -3.29
N TYR A 188 -2.65 19.67 -3.98
CA TYR A 188 -3.52 19.35 -5.10
C TYR A 188 -3.47 20.44 -6.18
N GLY A 189 -4.28 20.25 -7.22
CA GLY A 189 -4.36 21.11 -8.39
C GLY A 189 -3.39 20.67 -9.49
N SER A 190 -3.55 21.27 -10.67
CA SER A 190 -2.85 20.86 -11.89
C SER A 190 -1.32 20.93 -11.82
N ASN A 191 -0.77 21.67 -10.84
CA ASN A 191 0.67 21.85 -10.64
C ASN A 191 1.12 21.50 -9.20
N CYS A 192 0.32 20.74 -8.44
CA CYS A 192 0.66 20.32 -7.07
C CYS A 192 1.12 21.45 -6.14
N SER A 193 0.50 22.62 -6.28
CA SER A 193 0.93 23.86 -5.61
C SER A 193 -0.13 24.40 -4.65
N ILE A 194 -1.34 23.85 -4.67
CA ILE A 194 -2.43 24.28 -3.80
C ILE A 194 -2.43 23.36 -2.58
N PRO A 195 -2.18 23.84 -1.36
CA PRO A 195 -2.22 22.99 -0.18
C PRO A 195 -3.64 22.46 0.04
N CYS A 196 -3.78 21.27 0.62
CA CYS A 196 -5.08 20.72 0.99
C CYS A 196 -5.84 21.75 1.85
N PRO A 197 -7.16 21.93 1.64
CA PRO A 197 -7.91 23.02 2.25
C PRO A 197 -7.89 23.03 3.79
N ASP A 198 -7.91 21.85 4.39
CA ASP A 198 -7.90 21.68 5.84
C ASP A 198 -6.50 21.32 6.36
N PRO A 199 -6.04 21.92 7.46
CA PRO A 199 -4.67 21.73 7.97
C PRO A 199 -4.41 20.31 8.51
N ASN A 200 -5.46 19.60 8.92
CA ASN A 200 -5.39 18.22 9.38
C ASN A 200 -5.68 17.22 8.26
N CYS A 201 -5.82 17.69 7.02
CA CYS A 201 -5.98 16.84 5.85
C CYS A 201 -4.60 16.44 5.32
N ARG A 202 -4.26 15.18 5.48
CA ARG A 202 -2.98 14.64 5.00
C ARG A 202 -2.97 14.43 3.49
N TYR A 203 -4.07 13.90 2.97
CA TYR A 203 -4.24 13.63 1.53
C TYR A 203 -5.61 14.10 1.07
N CYS A 204 -5.63 14.95 0.05
CA CYS A 204 -6.83 15.43 -0.61
C CYS A 204 -6.87 15.00 -2.08
N HIS A 205 -8.07 15.00 -2.65
CA HIS A 205 -8.30 14.67 -4.04
C HIS A 205 -7.57 15.64 -4.97
N LEU A 206 -6.76 15.12 -5.90
CA LEU A 206 -5.86 15.94 -6.73
C LEU A 206 -6.58 17.04 -7.52
N GLU A 207 -7.79 16.77 -8.01
CA GLU A 207 -8.52 17.77 -8.82
C GLU A 207 -9.45 18.68 -8.00
N THR A 208 -10.13 18.15 -6.98
CA THR A 208 -11.20 18.87 -6.27
C THR A 208 -10.74 19.46 -4.94
N GLY A 209 -9.59 19.03 -4.40
CA GLY A 209 -9.13 19.40 -3.06
C GLY A 209 -9.94 18.79 -1.92
N THR A 210 -10.94 17.94 -2.20
CA THR A 210 -11.75 17.28 -1.17
C THR A 210 -10.85 16.40 -0.30
N CYS A 211 -10.92 16.54 1.02
CA CYS A 211 -10.10 15.71 1.90
C CYS A 211 -10.51 14.23 1.81
N GLN A 212 -9.52 13.34 1.67
CA GLN A 212 -9.74 11.90 1.54
C GLN A 212 -9.15 11.12 2.72
N ILE A 213 -8.05 11.61 3.30
CA ILE A 213 -7.37 10.98 4.43
C ILE A 213 -6.89 12.08 5.39
N CYS A 214 -7.31 11.97 6.64
CA CYS A 214 -6.88 12.85 7.73
C CYS A 214 -5.53 12.44 8.29
N GLU A 215 -4.86 13.39 8.93
CA GLU A 215 -3.77 13.07 9.85
C GLU A 215 -4.26 12.15 10.98
N PRO A 216 -3.41 11.25 11.50
CA PRO A 216 -3.74 10.45 12.68
C PRO A 216 -4.24 11.34 13.82
N GLY A 217 -5.28 10.89 14.52
CA GLY A 217 -5.89 11.68 15.60
C GLY A 217 -7.04 12.57 15.16
N TYR A 218 -7.36 12.61 13.87
CA TYR A 218 -8.48 13.37 13.32
C TYR A 218 -9.42 12.52 12.47
N GLU A 219 -10.69 12.92 12.43
CA GLU A 219 -11.76 12.34 11.63
C GLU A 219 -12.73 13.41 11.13
N GLY A 220 -13.70 12.99 10.31
CA GLY A 220 -14.63 13.87 9.62
C GLY A 220 -14.28 14.07 8.15
N HIS A 221 -15.23 14.60 7.39
CA HIS A 221 -15.08 14.83 5.95
C HIS A 221 -14.02 15.90 5.59
N ARG A 222 -13.69 16.77 6.56
CA ARG A 222 -12.69 17.83 6.46
C ARG A 222 -11.64 17.74 7.57
N CYS A 223 -11.56 16.59 8.26
CA CYS A 223 -10.64 16.41 9.38
C CYS A 223 -10.82 17.46 10.48
N GLU A 224 -12.08 17.89 10.67
CA GLU A 224 -12.47 18.95 11.58
C GLU A 224 -12.61 18.48 13.04
N SER A 225 -12.68 17.17 13.25
CA SER A 225 -12.91 16.57 14.56
C SER A 225 -11.68 15.80 15.02
N GLU A 226 -11.25 16.04 16.26
CA GLU A 226 -10.26 15.21 16.93
C GLU A 226 -10.87 13.88 17.37
N CYS A 227 -10.05 12.84 17.48
CA CYS A 227 -10.50 11.57 18.03
C CYS A 227 -11.07 11.73 19.44
N GLN A 228 -12.21 11.08 19.66
CA GLN A 228 -12.81 10.98 20.99
C GLN A 228 -11.83 10.34 21.97
N GLN A 229 -11.95 10.72 23.24
CA GLN A 229 -11.13 10.15 24.31
C GLN A 229 -11.21 8.63 24.32
N GLY A 230 -10.06 7.97 24.41
CA GLY A 230 -9.98 6.51 24.34
C GLY A 230 -9.81 5.96 22.93
N LYS A 231 -9.77 6.81 21.90
CA LYS A 231 -9.49 6.42 20.51
C LYS A 231 -8.29 7.16 19.93
N TYR A 232 -7.64 6.54 18.95
CA TYR A 232 -6.48 7.11 18.28
C TYR A 232 -6.31 6.59 16.85
N GLY A 233 -5.35 7.17 16.12
CA GLY A 233 -4.94 6.71 14.79
C GLY A 233 -5.72 7.32 13.63
N TYR A 234 -5.54 6.73 12.45
CA TYR A 234 -6.33 7.10 11.27
C TYR A 234 -7.81 6.78 11.50
N ARG A 235 -8.68 7.74 11.17
CA ARG A 235 -10.14 7.62 11.31
C ARG A 235 -10.59 7.24 12.72
N CYS A 236 -9.74 7.43 13.73
CA CYS A 236 -10.05 7.09 15.12
C CYS A 236 -10.54 5.64 15.31
N GLU A 237 -10.01 4.70 14.51
CA GLU A 237 -10.46 3.29 14.55
C GLU A 237 -9.78 2.49 15.67
N MET A 238 -8.61 2.94 16.14
CA MET A 238 -7.86 2.26 17.20
C MET A 238 -8.34 2.72 18.59
N THR A 239 -8.25 1.81 19.56
CA THR A 239 -8.70 2.06 20.95
C THR A 239 -7.49 2.09 21.88
N CYS A 240 -7.39 3.12 22.71
CA CYS A 240 -6.32 3.26 23.69
C CYS A 240 -6.21 2.04 24.60
N GLY A 241 -4.97 1.71 24.96
CA GLY A 241 -4.65 0.70 25.97
C GLY A 241 -5.12 1.07 27.38
N GLN A 242 -4.69 0.27 28.35
CA GLN A 242 -4.96 0.52 29.76
C GLN A 242 -3.98 1.57 30.34
N CYS A 243 -4.14 2.81 29.88
CA CYS A 243 -3.38 3.94 30.39
C CYS A 243 -3.78 4.26 31.84
N GLU A 244 -2.83 4.72 32.65
CA GLU A 244 -3.06 5.19 34.02
C GLU A 244 -4.17 6.25 34.07
N ASP A 245 -4.18 7.13 33.07
CA ASP A 245 -5.11 8.27 32.91
C ASP A 245 -6.48 7.87 32.35
N ASN A 246 -7.04 6.75 32.82
CA ASN A 246 -8.37 6.26 32.40
C ASN A 246 -8.52 6.13 30.88
N LYS A 247 -7.55 5.48 30.21
CA LYS A 247 -7.47 5.30 28.75
C LYS A 247 -7.28 6.60 27.95
N ASN A 248 -6.76 7.65 28.55
CA ASN A 248 -6.30 8.80 27.78
C ASN A 248 -4.92 8.49 27.18
N CYS A 249 -4.88 8.24 25.88
CA CYS A 249 -3.66 8.07 25.12
C CYS A 249 -3.48 9.20 24.10
N ASP A 250 -2.26 9.35 23.58
CA ASP A 250 -2.01 10.22 22.45
C ASP A 250 -2.90 9.82 21.26
N ARG A 251 -3.65 10.78 20.72
CA ARG A 251 -4.66 10.52 19.69
C ARG A 251 -4.04 10.13 18.35
N SER A 252 -2.78 10.43 18.12
CA SER A 252 -2.10 10.15 16.86
C SER A 252 -1.54 8.73 16.85
N ASN A 253 -0.84 8.33 17.91
CA ASN A 253 -0.09 7.07 17.94
C ASN A 253 -0.52 6.06 19.01
N GLY A 254 -1.38 6.45 19.96
CA GLY A 254 -1.91 5.54 20.96
C GLY A 254 -1.10 5.43 22.25
N THR A 255 0.01 6.17 22.37
CA THR A 255 0.91 6.07 23.51
C THR A 255 0.28 6.62 24.78
N CYS A 256 0.35 5.86 25.88
CA CYS A 256 -0.09 6.33 27.20
C CYS A 256 0.97 7.27 27.82
N LEU A 257 0.71 8.58 27.80
CA LEU A 257 1.68 9.62 28.19
C LEU A 257 2.15 9.54 29.66
N ARG A 258 1.32 8.98 30.55
CA ARG A 258 1.66 8.77 31.98
C ARG A 258 1.95 7.31 32.33
N GLY A 259 2.15 6.48 31.32
CA GLY A 259 2.40 5.06 31.49
C GLY A 259 1.13 4.22 31.63
N CYS A 260 1.34 2.93 31.87
CA CYS A 260 0.31 1.91 31.93
C CYS A 260 -0.18 1.69 33.36
N LYS A 261 -1.43 1.26 33.50
CA LYS A 261 -1.93 0.72 34.77
C LYS A 261 -1.11 -0.48 35.23
N GLN A 262 -1.11 -0.74 36.53
CA GLN A 262 -0.51 -1.94 37.11
C GLN A 262 -0.97 -3.20 36.36
N GLY A 263 -0.05 -4.11 36.06
CA GLY A 263 -0.36 -5.32 35.32
C GLY A 263 -0.45 -5.15 33.79
N TYR A 264 -0.10 -3.98 33.28
CA TYR A 264 0.01 -3.68 31.85
C TYR A 264 1.37 -3.07 31.51
N LEU A 265 1.88 -3.33 30.30
CA LEU A 265 3.19 -2.89 29.82
C LEU A 265 3.20 -2.75 28.29
N GLY A 266 4.19 -2.03 27.78
CA GLY A 266 4.38 -1.74 26.35
C GLY A 266 3.71 -0.45 25.92
N GLU A 267 3.98 -0.01 24.69
CA GLU A 267 3.43 1.25 24.15
C GLU A 267 1.90 1.24 24.09
N ASP A 268 1.31 0.08 23.80
CA ASP A 268 -0.13 -0.15 23.77
C ASP A 268 -0.73 -0.48 25.15
N CYS A 269 0.07 -0.53 26.22
CA CYS A 269 -0.34 -0.98 27.55
C CYS A 269 -1.18 -2.27 27.53
N LYS A 270 -0.59 -3.33 26.95
CA LYS A 270 -1.16 -4.68 26.94
C LYS A 270 -0.87 -5.38 28.27
N TYR A 271 -1.67 -6.39 28.62
CA TYR A 271 -1.50 -7.08 29.92
C TYR A 271 -0.12 -7.74 30.02
N CYS A 272 0.39 -7.91 31.24
CA CYS A 272 1.64 -8.62 31.47
C CYS A 272 1.56 -10.06 30.92
N GLU A 273 2.29 -10.34 29.85
CA GLU A 273 2.47 -11.70 29.34
C GLU A 273 3.54 -12.47 30.16
N ASN A 274 3.67 -13.76 29.89
CA ASN A 274 4.84 -14.56 30.30
C ASN A 274 5.07 -14.71 31.82
N ARG A 275 4.03 -14.97 32.61
CA ARG A 275 4.14 -15.22 34.08
C ARG A 275 4.71 -14.03 34.88
N HIS A 276 4.41 -12.81 34.45
CA HIS A 276 4.73 -11.60 35.21
C HIS A 276 3.47 -10.86 35.65
N TYR A 277 3.57 -10.07 36.72
CA TYR A 277 2.49 -9.26 37.25
C TYR A 277 3.02 -7.98 37.92
N GLY A 278 2.09 -7.09 38.28
CA GLY A 278 2.39 -5.90 39.06
C GLY A 278 2.87 -4.71 38.21
N GLU A 279 3.37 -3.68 38.88
CA GLU A 279 3.83 -2.46 38.22
C GLU A 279 5.06 -2.76 37.34
N GLY A 280 5.00 -2.32 36.08
CA GLY A 280 6.04 -2.59 35.09
C GLY A 280 6.25 -4.06 34.74
N CYS A 281 5.33 -4.96 35.12
CA CYS A 281 5.46 -6.41 34.93
C CYS A 281 6.78 -7.00 35.45
N ASN A 282 7.31 -6.47 36.56
CA ASN A 282 8.62 -6.88 37.08
C ASN A 282 8.55 -8.04 38.09
N ILE A 283 7.35 -8.52 38.43
CA ILE A 283 7.17 -9.54 39.47
C ILE A 283 6.80 -10.88 38.83
N ILE A 284 7.63 -11.90 39.04
CA ILE A 284 7.37 -13.25 38.53
C ILE A 284 6.27 -13.92 39.38
N CYS A 285 5.32 -14.58 38.71
CA CYS A 285 4.30 -15.43 39.33
C CYS A 285 4.93 -16.52 40.22
N GLY A 286 4.20 -16.98 41.24
CA GLY A 286 4.60 -18.17 41.98
C GLY A 286 4.25 -19.47 41.27
N HIS A 287 4.24 -20.58 42.01
CA HIS A 287 3.97 -21.92 41.52
C HIS A 287 2.47 -22.18 41.37
N CYS A 288 1.86 -21.50 40.40
CA CYS A 288 0.45 -21.70 40.07
C CYS A 288 0.21 -23.08 39.44
N LEU A 289 -0.90 -23.72 39.80
CA LEU A 289 -1.26 -25.06 39.34
C LEU A 289 -1.28 -25.17 37.81
N ASN A 290 -0.80 -26.31 37.27
CA ASN A 290 -0.78 -26.64 35.84
C ASN A 290 -0.07 -25.59 34.97
N ASN A 291 0.94 -24.91 35.52
CA ASN A 291 1.67 -23.85 34.83
C ASN A 291 0.77 -22.69 34.35
N ALA A 292 -0.38 -22.49 34.99
CA ALA A 292 -1.30 -21.41 34.66
C ALA A 292 -0.66 -20.05 34.94
N TYR A 293 -1.00 -19.04 34.13
CA TYR A 293 -0.59 -17.66 34.39
C TYR A 293 -1.29 -17.13 35.65
N CYS A 294 -0.55 -16.40 36.49
CA CYS A 294 -1.17 -15.67 37.60
C CYS A 294 -1.90 -14.43 37.10
N HIS A 295 -2.80 -13.89 37.91
CA HIS A 295 -3.50 -12.66 37.60
C HIS A 295 -2.50 -11.50 37.40
N HIS A 296 -2.51 -10.85 36.22
CA HIS A 296 -1.50 -9.87 35.83
C HIS A 296 -1.39 -8.64 36.75
N GLU A 297 -2.46 -8.26 37.45
CA GLU A 297 -2.40 -7.18 38.45
C GLU A 297 -1.93 -7.65 39.82
N SER A 298 -2.56 -8.71 40.37
CA SER A 298 -2.44 -9.09 41.78
C SER A 298 -1.44 -10.21 42.04
N GLY A 299 -1.04 -10.95 41.01
CA GLY A 299 -0.18 -12.13 41.10
C GLY A 299 -0.87 -13.38 41.64
N ALA A 300 -2.19 -13.34 41.84
CA ALA A 300 -2.93 -14.45 42.42
C ALA A 300 -3.05 -15.64 41.46
N CYS A 301 -2.84 -16.85 41.97
CA CYS A 301 -3.06 -18.09 41.22
C CYS A 301 -4.53 -18.51 41.35
N LEU A 302 -5.33 -18.26 40.29
CA LEU A 302 -6.79 -18.49 40.32
C LEU A 302 -7.20 -19.97 40.42
N LEU A 303 -6.33 -20.87 39.96
CA LEU A 303 -6.56 -22.33 40.00
C LEU A 303 -5.91 -23.02 41.21
N GLY A 304 -5.34 -22.25 42.15
CA GLY A 304 -4.59 -22.77 43.29
C GLY A 304 -3.11 -23.01 42.99
N CYS A 305 -2.43 -23.68 43.93
CA CYS A 305 -0.98 -23.90 43.91
C CYS A 305 -0.62 -25.33 43.49
N GLU A 306 0.56 -25.47 42.89
CA GLU A 306 1.17 -26.79 42.70
C GLU A 306 1.44 -27.50 44.05
N PRO A 307 1.51 -28.84 44.07
CA PRO A 307 1.84 -29.59 45.28
C PRO A 307 3.12 -29.08 45.94
N GLY A 308 3.08 -28.88 47.26
CA GLY A 308 4.21 -28.33 48.02
C GLY A 308 4.20 -26.81 48.18
N TYR A 309 3.31 -26.08 47.49
CA TYR A 309 3.18 -24.63 47.63
C TYR A 309 1.84 -24.22 48.26
N HIS A 310 1.80 -23.04 48.88
CA HIS A 310 0.59 -22.48 49.48
C HIS A 310 0.55 -20.93 49.46
N GLY A 311 -0.59 -20.37 49.86
CA GLY A 311 -0.88 -18.93 49.83
C GLY A 311 -1.46 -18.45 48.50
N LYS A 312 -2.03 -17.25 48.45
CA LYS A 312 -2.70 -16.71 47.24
C LYS A 312 -1.76 -16.56 46.03
N LEU A 313 -0.48 -16.32 46.29
CA LEU A 313 0.55 -16.13 45.26
C LEU A 313 1.36 -17.40 44.98
N CYS A 314 1.14 -18.49 45.74
CA CYS A 314 1.90 -19.75 45.63
C CYS A 314 3.43 -19.58 45.68
N LYS A 315 3.92 -18.68 46.54
CA LYS A 315 5.36 -18.39 46.73
C LYS A 315 5.96 -19.05 47.98
N SER A 316 5.14 -19.65 48.84
CA SER A 316 5.58 -20.25 50.10
C SER A 316 5.52 -21.78 50.01
N CYS A 317 6.61 -22.46 50.36
CA CYS A 317 6.65 -23.92 50.47
C CYS A 317 5.96 -24.39 51.76
N LYS A 318 5.19 -25.47 51.67
CA LYS A 318 4.63 -26.18 52.83
C LYS A 318 5.69 -27.01 53.54
#